data_AF-A0A524BDP9-F1
#
_entry.id   AF-A0A524BDP9-F1
#
_cell.length_a   1.000
_cell.length_b   1.000
_cell.length_c   1.000
_cell.angle_alpha   90.00
_cell.angle_beta   90.00
_cell.angle_gamma   90.00
#
_symmetry.space_group_name_H-M   'P 1'
#
loop_
_entity.id
_entity.type
_entity.pdbx_description
1 polymer ?
#
loop_
_entity_poly.entity_id
_entity_poly.type
_entity_poly.pdbx_seq_one_letter_code
_entity_poly.pdbx_strand_id
1 'polypeptide(L)'
;VWGGQPLIHAEEFIAMVQQYPVCIAWLNGHTHINTITAHTKKDGVGGFWEITTASCVDFPQQQQLVELVDNRDGTLSIFVTSLDHAASPTWTPGDLSQSGLASLSRELAANAWLNEPALRAGSALDRNVELLMPAPIDLGAITDAAIEAEQMKARAQLLAHGGAA
;
A
#
# COMPACT_ATOMS: atom_id res chain seq x y z
N VAL A 1 28.09 -29.28 3.05
CA VAL A 1 27.05 -28.48 2.36
C VAL A 1 27.56 -27.05 2.34
N TRP A 2 27.81 -26.50 1.15
CA TRP A 2 28.48 -25.20 0.99
C TRP A 2 27.49 -24.05 1.29
N GLY A 3 27.65 -23.40 2.44
CA GLY A 3 27.61 -21.94 2.63
C GLY A 3 26.39 -21.11 2.18
N GLY A 4 25.26 -21.67 1.77
CA GLY A 4 24.06 -20.89 1.46
C GLY A 4 23.39 -20.37 2.73
N GLN A 5 22.96 -19.09 2.73
CA GLN A 5 22.03 -18.63 3.76
C GLN A 5 20.73 -19.46 3.68
N PRO A 6 20.14 -19.84 4.83
CA PRO A 6 18.83 -20.48 4.86
C PRO A 6 17.82 -19.63 4.08
N LEU A 7 17.10 -20.24 3.13
CA LEU A 7 15.98 -19.59 2.46
C LEU A 7 14.77 -19.68 3.38
N ILE A 8 14.23 -18.54 3.77
CA ILE A 8 12.98 -18.46 4.51
C ILE A 8 11.84 -18.37 3.51
N HIS A 9 10.93 -19.34 3.56
CA HIS A 9 9.77 -19.40 2.67
C HIS A 9 8.57 -18.64 3.26
N ALA A 10 7.54 -18.43 2.44
CA ALA A 10 6.40 -17.57 2.79
C ALA A 10 5.72 -18.00 4.10
N GLU A 11 5.49 -19.30 4.29
CA GLU A 11 4.82 -19.84 5.48
C GLU A 11 5.64 -19.58 6.76
N GLU A 12 6.96 -19.72 6.68
CA GLU A 12 7.86 -19.45 7.81
C GLU A 12 7.90 -17.96 8.14
N PHE A 13 7.94 -17.10 7.12
CA PHE A 13 7.89 -15.65 7.30
C PHE A 13 6.55 -15.20 7.92
N ILE A 14 5.42 -15.66 7.38
CA ILE A 14 4.07 -15.36 7.91
C ILE A 14 3.96 -15.84 9.37
N ALA A 15 4.40 -17.07 9.67
CA ALA A 15 4.38 -17.61 11.01
C ALA A 15 5.23 -16.79 11.99
N MET A 16 6.37 -16.26 11.54
CA MET A 16 7.22 -15.37 12.33
C MET A 16 6.55 -14.02 12.57
N VAL A 17 5.98 -13.38 11.54
CA VAL A 17 5.26 -12.10 11.68
C VAL A 17 4.06 -12.24 12.62
N GLN A 18 3.32 -13.35 12.57
CA GLN A 18 2.19 -13.61 13.47
C GLN A 18 2.58 -13.68 14.96
N GLN A 19 3.86 -13.87 15.29
CA GLN A 19 4.34 -13.79 16.69
C GLN A 19 4.30 -12.35 17.24
N TYR A 20 4.22 -11.34 16.37
CA TYR A 20 4.17 -9.92 16.74
C TYR A 20 2.74 -9.39 16.61
N PRO A 21 1.94 -9.37 17.70
CA PRO A 21 0.53 -8.97 17.65
C PRO A 21 0.31 -7.49 17.26
N VAL A 22 1.37 -6.68 17.30
CA VAL A 22 1.35 -5.27 16.87
C VAL A 22 1.53 -5.08 15.37
N CYS A 23 1.90 -6.13 14.63
CA CYS A 23 1.96 -6.07 13.17
C CYS A 23 0.54 -6.16 12.62
N ILE A 24 0.10 -5.11 11.93
CA ILE A 24 -1.26 -5.00 11.36
C ILE A 24 -1.29 -5.19 9.85
N ALA A 25 -0.19 -4.86 9.17
CA ALA A 25 -0.07 -4.99 7.73
C ALA A 25 1.37 -5.20 7.26
N TRP A 26 1.52 -5.90 6.14
CA TRP A 26 2.76 -6.03 5.37
C TRP A 26 2.51 -5.49 3.96
N LEU A 27 3.18 -4.39 3.62
CA LEU A 27 3.09 -3.78 2.28
C LEU A 27 4.24 -4.30 1.42
N ASN A 28 3.93 -4.87 0.26
CA ASN A 28 4.94 -5.43 -0.65
C ASN A 28 4.57 -5.22 -2.14
N GLY A 29 5.35 -5.84 -3.04
CA GLY A 29 5.20 -5.73 -4.50
C GLY A 29 5.69 -6.99 -5.21
N HIS A 30 6.51 -6.84 -6.26
CA HIS A 30 7.13 -7.92 -7.06
C HIS A 30 6.21 -8.68 -8.02
N THR A 31 4.94 -8.92 -7.68
CA THR A 31 4.01 -9.70 -8.53
C THR A 31 3.37 -8.90 -9.66
N HIS A 32 3.47 -7.57 -9.61
CA HIS A 32 2.83 -6.65 -10.56
C HIS A 32 1.29 -6.75 -10.58
N ILE A 33 0.67 -7.26 -9.52
CA ILE A 33 -0.79 -7.37 -9.42
C ILE A 33 -1.19 -6.91 -8.02
N ASN A 34 -2.18 -6.02 -7.94
CA ASN A 34 -2.77 -5.68 -6.65
C ASN A 34 -3.41 -6.92 -6.04
N THR A 35 -3.03 -7.28 -4.83
CA THR A 35 -3.60 -8.42 -4.10
C THR A 35 -3.62 -8.13 -2.62
N ILE A 36 -4.74 -8.38 -1.97
CA ILE A 36 -4.91 -8.25 -0.53
C ILE A 36 -5.25 -9.61 0.07
N THR A 37 -4.42 -10.07 1.00
CA THR A 37 -4.59 -11.37 1.67
C THR A 37 -4.66 -11.18 3.18
N ALA A 38 -5.66 -11.81 3.81
CA ALA A 38 -5.74 -11.88 5.27
C ALA A 38 -4.88 -13.04 5.79
N HIS A 39 -3.91 -12.75 6.65
CA HIS A 39 -3.13 -13.77 7.36
C HIS A 39 -3.65 -13.94 8.78
N THR A 40 -4.75 -14.68 8.90
CA THR A 40 -5.39 -14.95 10.20
C THR A 40 -4.59 -15.97 11.03
N LYS A 41 -4.58 -15.79 12.35
CA LYS A 41 -3.99 -16.78 13.27
C LYS A 41 -4.87 -18.03 13.34
N LYS A 42 -4.27 -19.16 13.73
CA LYS A 42 -4.95 -20.48 13.81
C LYS A 42 -6.12 -20.50 14.81
N ASP A 43 -6.06 -19.68 15.86
CA ASP A 43 -7.14 -19.52 16.84
C ASP A 43 -8.25 -18.56 16.38
N GLY A 44 -8.10 -17.97 15.18
CA GLY A 44 -9.06 -17.07 14.58
C GLY A 44 -9.05 -15.65 15.14
N VAL A 45 -8.14 -15.32 16.08
CA VAL A 45 -8.09 -14.01 16.73
C VAL A 45 -6.82 -13.26 16.31
N GLY A 46 -7.00 -12.16 15.59
CA GLY A 46 -5.89 -11.33 15.09
C GLY A 46 -5.19 -11.93 13.88
N GLY A 47 -4.01 -11.38 13.59
CA GLY A 47 -3.31 -11.58 12.32
C GLY A 47 -2.94 -10.23 11.72
N PHE A 48 -2.60 -10.21 10.45
CA PHE A 48 -2.25 -9.01 9.71
C PHE A 48 -2.72 -9.10 8.25
N TRP A 49 -2.78 -7.96 7.58
CA TRP A 49 -3.11 -7.87 6.16
C TRP A 49 -1.84 -7.82 5.31
N GLU A 50 -1.70 -8.71 4.33
CA GLU A 50 -0.72 -8.52 3.26
C GLU A 50 -1.36 -7.69 2.16
N ILE A 51 -0.73 -6.57 1.82
CA ILE A 51 -1.15 -5.63 0.78
C ILE A 51 -0.04 -5.60 -0.27
N THR A 52 -0.20 -6.39 -1.32
CA THR A 52 0.70 -6.42 -2.48
C THR A 52 0.24 -5.40 -3.48
N THR A 53 1.13 -4.50 -3.88
CA THR A 53 0.85 -3.45 -4.87
C THR A 53 1.40 -3.82 -6.25
N ALA A 54 0.64 -3.49 -7.29
CA ALA A 54 1.11 -3.55 -8.67
C ALA A 54 2.22 -2.52 -8.92
N SER A 55 3.03 -2.76 -9.95
CA SER A 55 4.07 -1.81 -10.33
C SER A 55 3.45 -0.55 -10.95
N CYS A 56 3.98 0.62 -10.61
CA CYS A 56 3.52 1.89 -11.18
C CYS A 56 3.79 2.03 -12.69
N VAL A 57 4.52 1.09 -13.30
CA VAL A 57 4.77 1.08 -14.75
C VAL A 57 3.65 0.39 -15.53
N ASP A 58 2.92 -0.53 -14.90
CA ASP A 58 1.87 -1.32 -15.55
C ASP A 58 0.55 -0.57 -15.52
N PHE A 59 -0.31 -0.77 -16.52
CA PHE A 59 -1.69 -0.30 -16.48
C PHE A 59 -2.40 -0.86 -15.25
N PRO A 60 -3.24 -0.09 -14.53
CA PRO A 60 -3.65 1.31 -14.80
C PRO A 60 -2.69 2.42 -14.33
N GLN A 61 -1.49 2.07 -13.87
CA GLN A 61 -0.48 2.96 -13.28
C GLN A 61 -1.01 3.64 -12.01
N GLN A 62 -1.44 2.81 -11.07
CA GLN A 62 -2.02 3.25 -9.81
C GLN A 62 -1.00 3.18 -8.66
N GLN A 63 -1.14 4.12 -7.74
CA GLN A 63 -0.59 4.03 -6.39
C GLN A 63 -1.71 3.60 -5.43
N GLN A 64 -1.36 3.03 -4.28
CA GLN A 64 -2.33 2.77 -3.22
C GLN A 64 -2.00 3.63 -1.99
N LEU A 65 -2.94 4.48 -1.60
CA LEU A 65 -2.92 5.19 -0.33
C LEU A 65 -3.44 4.23 0.75
N VAL A 66 -2.64 4.06 1.80
CA VAL A 66 -2.98 3.23 2.96
C VAL A 66 -3.16 4.13 4.18
N GLU A 67 -4.37 4.16 4.72
CA GLU A 67 -4.73 4.99 5.87
C GLU A 67 -5.11 4.12 7.05
N LEU A 68 -4.59 4.45 8.23
CA LEU A 68 -4.90 3.77 9.47
C LEU A 68 -5.86 4.63 10.28
N VAL A 69 -7.02 4.09 10.59
CA VAL A 69 -8.10 4.84 11.27
C VAL A 69 -8.51 4.08 12.53
N ASP A 70 -8.37 4.76 13.67
CA ASP A 70 -8.97 4.33 14.93
C ASP A 70 -10.48 4.58 14.89
N ASN A 71 -11.27 3.51 14.98
CA ASN A 71 -12.73 3.58 14.94
C ASN A 71 -13.36 3.98 16.29
N ARG A 72 -12.55 4.15 17.34
CA ARG A 72 -12.97 4.54 18.70
C ARG A 72 -13.90 3.55 19.39
N ASP A 73 -13.94 2.31 18.91
CA ASP A 73 -14.75 1.20 19.46
C ASP A 73 -13.91 -0.05 19.77
N GLY A 74 -12.58 0.09 19.80
CA GLY A 74 -11.64 -1.02 19.98
C GLY A 74 -11.25 -1.73 18.68
N THR A 75 -11.70 -1.22 17.54
CA THR A 75 -11.27 -1.68 16.21
C THR A 75 -10.42 -0.64 15.47
N LEU A 76 -9.65 -1.12 14.50
CA LEU A 76 -8.83 -0.34 13.59
C LEU A 76 -9.27 -0.69 12.15
N SER A 77 -9.46 0.34 11.33
CA SER A 77 -9.65 0.18 9.89
C SER A 77 -8.38 0.56 9.13
N ILE A 78 -7.99 -0.28 8.18
CA ILE A 78 -6.99 0.05 7.18
C ILE A 78 -7.73 0.34 5.87
N PHE A 79 -7.81 1.61 5.48
CA PHE A 79 -8.38 1.97 4.19
C PHE A 79 -7.30 1.90 3.13
N VAL A 80 -7.58 1.18 2.03
CA VAL A 80 -6.70 1.09 0.87
C VAL A 80 -7.40 1.71 -0.31
N THR A 81 -6.95 2.90 -0.71
CA THR A 81 -7.53 3.67 -1.82
C THR A 81 -6.58 3.69 -3.01
N SER A 82 -7.06 3.24 -4.17
CA SER A 82 -6.26 3.29 -5.40
C SER A 82 -6.35 4.68 -6.02
N LEU A 83 -5.19 5.25 -6.32
CA LEU A 83 -5.02 6.58 -6.86
C LEU A 83 -4.43 6.48 -8.26
N ASP A 84 -5.16 7.01 -9.24
CA ASP A 84 -4.64 7.25 -10.58
C ASP A 84 -3.78 8.51 -10.59
N HIS A 85 -2.76 8.54 -11.45
CA HIS A 85 -2.03 9.79 -11.66
C HIS A 85 -2.88 10.81 -12.44
N ALA A 86 -2.53 12.10 -12.36
CA ALA A 86 -3.38 13.18 -12.89
C ALA A 86 -3.23 13.45 -14.41
N ALA A 87 -2.29 12.81 -15.10
CA ALA A 87 -2.05 13.10 -16.52
C ALA A 87 -3.17 12.56 -17.42
N SER A 88 -3.32 13.11 -18.63
CA SER A 88 -4.33 12.65 -19.61
C SER A 88 -4.15 11.15 -19.95
N PRO A 89 -5.23 10.38 -20.16
CA PRO A 89 -5.16 9.01 -20.69
C PRO A 89 -4.68 8.94 -22.15
N THR A 90 -4.79 10.04 -22.89
CA THR A 90 -4.37 10.14 -24.30
C THR A 90 -3.25 11.16 -24.41
N TRP A 91 -2.12 10.72 -24.96
CA TRP A 91 -0.97 11.58 -25.17
C TRP A 91 -1.15 12.50 -26.37
N THR A 92 -0.63 13.71 -26.28
CA THR A 92 -0.54 14.64 -27.41
C THR A 92 0.80 14.44 -28.11
N PRO A 93 0.84 14.04 -29.39
CA PRO A 93 2.10 13.79 -30.10
C PRO A 93 3.06 14.99 -30.02
N GLY A 94 4.26 14.74 -29.50
CA GLY A 94 5.31 15.76 -29.35
C GLY A 94 5.29 16.51 -28.00
N ASP A 95 4.31 16.28 -27.13
CA ASP A 95 4.33 16.84 -25.77
C ASP A 95 5.31 16.05 -24.88
N LEU A 96 6.49 16.64 -24.67
CA LEU A 96 7.56 16.10 -23.82
C LEU A 96 7.63 16.82 -22.46
N SER A 97 6.58 17.56 -22.08
CA SER A 97 6.45 18.08 -20.71
C SER A 97 6.33 16.93 -19.70
N GLN A 98 6.46 17.21 -18.40
CA GLN A 98 6.28 16.20 -17.36
C GLN A 98 4.91 15.50 -17.46
N SER A 99 3.83 16.27 -17.65
CA SER A 99 2.48 15.74 -17.85
C SER A 99 2.35 14.98 -19.18
N GLY A 100 3.01 15.47 -20.24
CA GLY A 100 3.05 14.80 -21.55
C GLY A 100 3.69 13.42 -21.48
N LEU A 101 4.89 13.33 -20.89
CA LEU A 101 5.60 12.07 -20.69
C LEU A 101 4.83 11.10 -19.76
N ALA A 102 4.18 11.62 -18.73
CA ALA A 102 3.31 10.82 -17.88
C ALA A 102 2.13 10.25 -18.69
N SER A 103 1.46 11.09 -19.50
CA SER A 103 0.37 10.66 -20.39
C SER A 103 0.81 9.60 -21.39
N LEU A 104 1.98 9.77 -22.02
CA LEU A 104 2.59 8.78 -22.90
C LEU A 104 2.83 7.44 -22.18
N SER A 105 3.31 7.49 -20.93
CA SER A 105 3.52 6.28 -20.12
C SER A 105 2.22 5.49 -19.93
N ARG A 106 1.10 6.16 -19.63
CA ARG A 106 -0.21 5.49 -19.52
C ARG A 106 -0.62 4.81 -20.81
N GLU A 107 -0.48 5.52 -21.92
CA GLU A 107 -0.93 5.04 -23.22
C GLU A 107 -0.13 3.80 -23.62
N LEU A 108 1.18 3.81 -23.39
CA LEU A 108 2.03 2.64 -23.61
C LEU A 108 1.67 1.48 -22.66
N ALA A 109 1.42 1.76 -21.39
CA ALA A 109 1.07 0.74 -20.40
C ALA A 109 -0.29 0.08 -20.70
N ALA A 110 -1.27 0.85 -21.18
CA ALA A 110 -2.58 0.35 -21.60
C ALA A 110 -2.50 -0.54 -22.86
N ASN A 111 -1.50 -0.31 -23.72
CA ASN A 111 -1.29 -1.02 -24.98
C ASN A 111 -0.19 -2.11 -24.89
N ALA A 112 0.04 -2.68 -23.69
CA ALA A 112 1.02 -3.74 -23.46
C ALA A 112 0.53 -5.10 -24.02
N TRP A 113 0.65 -5.30 -25.33
CA TRP A 113 0.16 -6.45 -26.09
C TRP A 113 0.66 -7.85 -25.66
N LEU A 114 1.75 -7.93 -24.89
CA LEU A 114 2.29 -9.20 -24.36
C LEU A 114 1.65 -9.63 -23.03
N ASN A 115 0.83 -8.76 -22.42
CA ASN A 115 0.26 -8.97 -21.10
C ASN A 115 -1.26 -8.76 -21.14
N GLU A 116 -1.95 -9.12 -20.05
CA GLU A 116 -3.34 -8.72 -19.80
C GLU A 116 -3.35 -7.51 -18.86
N PRO A 117 -3.39 -6.26 -19.37
CA PRO A 117 -3.12 -5.08 -18.54
C PRO A 117 -4.20 -4.88 -17.47
N ALA A 118 -5.45 -5.23 -17.77
CA ALA A 118 -6.57 -5.09 -16.83
C ALA A 118 -6.43 -5.95 -15.56
N LEU A 119 -5.70 -7.07 -15.61
CA LEU A 119 -5.53 -7.96 -14.45
C LEU A 119 -4.67 -7.32 -13.35
N ARG A 120 -3.76 -6.41 -13.71
CA ARG A 120 -2.79 -5.79 -12.79
C ARG A 120 -3.48 -4.97 -11.69
N ALA A 121 -4.65 -4.42 -12.01
CA ALA A 121 -5.47 -3.67 -11.05
C ALA A 121 -6.04 -4.53 -9.91
N GLY A 122 -5.92 -5.86 -9.98
CA GLY A 122 -6.52 -6.79 -9.01
C GLY A 122 -8.04 -6.86 -9.11
N SER A 123 -8.64 -7.60 -8.18
CA SER A 123 -10.09 -7.68 -8.02
C SER A 123 -10.64 -6.43 -7.33
N ALA A 124 -11.97 -6.34 -7.20
CA ALA A 124 -12.60 -5.28 -6.42
C ALA A 124 -12.26 -5.37 -4.91
N LEU A 125 -11.80 -6.52 -4.42
CA LEU A 125 -11.36 -6.68 -3.03
C LEU A 125 -9.91 -6.24 -2.81
N ASP A 126 -9.19 -5.93 -3.88
CA ASP A 126 -7.78 -5.53 -3.84
C ASP A 126 -7.59 -4.01 -4.00
N ARG A 127 -8.70 -3.25 -4.07
CA ARG A 127 -8.70 -1.80 -4.33
C ARG A 127 -9.92 -1.11 -3.74
N ASN A 128 -9.73 0.06 -3.13
CA ASN A 128 -10.81 0.88 -2.56
C ASN A 128 -11.61 0.11 -1.49
N VAL A 129 -10.90 -0.48 -0.54
CA VAL A 129 -11.45 -1.35 0.50
C VAL A 129 -11.16 -0.83 1.90
N GLU A 130 -12.02 -1.22 2.83
CA GLU A 130 -11.80 -1.13 4.27
C GLU A 130 -11.40 -2.51 4.78
N LEU A 131 -10.22 -2.60 5.40
CA LEU A 131 -9.74 -3.80 6.05
C LEU A 131 -9.88 -3.63 7.57
N LEU A 132 -11.00 -4.12 8.10
CA LEU A 132 -11.35 -4.01 9.52
C LEU A 132 -10.62 -5.09 10.34
N MET A 133 -10.07 -4.70 11.49
CA MET A 133 -9.49 -5.63 12.46
C MET A 133 -9.61 -5.11 13.91
N PRO A 134 -9.49 -5.97 14.92
CA PRO A 134 -9.32 -5.51 16.30
C PRO A 134 -8.09 -4.60 16.42
N ALA A 135 -8.17 -3.55 17.23
CA ALA A 135 -7.02 -2.71 17.50
C ALA A 135 -5.92 -3.55 18.19
N PRO A 136 -4.66 -3.50 17.71
CA PRO A 136 -3.58 -4.33 18.25
C PRO A 136 -3.07 -3.84 19.61
N ILE A 137 -3.43 -2.60 19.98
CA ILE A 137 -3.06 -1.90 21.21
C ILE A 137 -4.26 -1.06 21.68
N ASP A 138 -4.19 -0.55 22.91
CA ASP A 138 -5.16 0.43 23.41
C ASP A 138 -4.95 1.79 22.70
N LEU A 139 -5.73 2.03 21.65
CA LEU A 139 -5.72 3.29 20.90
C LEU A 139 -6.33 4.45 21.70
N GLY A 140 -7.15 4.16 22.73
CA GLY A 140 -7.71 5.19 23.61
C GLY A 140 -6.65 5.94 24.43
N ALA A 141 -5.47 5.35 24.60
CA ALA A 141 -4.32 6.01 25.19
C ALA A 141 -3.71 7.11 24.28
N ILE A 142 -4.02 7.10 22.98
CA ILE A 142 -3.53 8.07 21.99
C ILE A 142 -4.56 9.19 21.82
N THR A 143 -4.33 10.32 22.49
CA THR A 143 -5.25 11.47 22.43
C THR A 143 -5.11 12.28 21.13
N ASP A 144 -6.18 12.95 20.71
CA ASP A 144 -6.17 13.87 19.55
C ASP A 144 -5.10 14.97 19.69
N ALA A 145 -4.95 15.52 20.90
CA ALA A 145 -3.92 16.51 21.20
C ALA A 145 -2.49 15.96 21.00
N ALA A 146 -2.25 14.68 21.32
CA ALA A 146 -0.96 14.04 21.09
C ALA A 146 -0.70 13.84 19.59
N ILE A 147 -1.73 13.45 18.82
CA ILE A 147 -1.64 13.31 17.35
C ILE A 147 -1.35 14.67 16.71
N GLU A 148 -2.09 15.72 17.09
CA GLU A 148 -1.88 17.08 16.59
C GLU A 148 -0.47 17.59 16.91
N ALA A 149 0.03 17.33 18.12
CA ALA A 149 1.38 17.71 18.51
C ALA A 149 2.45 17.03 17.64
N GLU A 150 2.34 15.72 17.40
CA GLU A 150 3.28 15.01 16.52
C GLU A 150 3.15 15.44 15.06
N GLN A 151 1.94 15.72 14.56
CA GLN A 151 1.75 16.27 13.21
C GLN A 151 2.37 17.66 13.06
N MET A 152 2.20 18.55 14.04
CA MET A 152 2.85 19.87 14.04
C MET A 152 4.37 19.74 14.02
N LYS A 153 4.93 18.84 14.83
CA LYS A 153 6.36 18.53 14.86
C LYS A 153 6.86 17.99 13.52
N ALA A 154 6.14 17.05 12.91
CA ALA A 154 6.49 16.51 11.58
C ALA A 154 6.45 17.59 10.49
N ARG A 155 5.43 18.46 10.50
CA ARG A 155 5.35 19.62 9.58
C ARG A 155 6.50 20.60 9.79
N ALA A 156 6.85 20.91 11.04
CA ALA A 156 7.98 21.78 11.35
C ALA A 156 9.30 21.19 10.85
N GLN A 157 9.51 19.88 11.00
CA GLN A 157 10.67 19.17 10.44
C GLN A 157 10.70 19.23 8.91
N LEU A 158 9.57 19.00 8.25
CA LEU A 158 9.46 19.11 6.80
C LEU A 158 9.76 20.55 6.32
N LEU A 159 9.33 21.58 7.03
CA LEU A 159 9.65 22.97 6.67
C LEU A 159 11.13 23.31 6.90
N ALA A 160 11.72 22.79 7.99
CA ALA A 160 13.12 23.04 8.32
C ALA A 160 14.11 22.34 7.36
N HIS A 161 13.70 21.20 6.79
CA HIS A 161 14.58 20.35 5.96
C HIS A 161 14.14 20.23 4.49
N GLY A 162 12.89 20.52 4.18
CA GLY A 162 12.28 20.41 2.85
C GLY A 162 12.39 21.69 2.03
N GLY A 163 13.50 22.41 2.12
CA GLY A 163 13.74 23.63 1.37
C GLY A 163 13.52 23.44 -0.14
N ALA A 164 12.65 24.28 -0.70
CA ALA A 164 12.41 24.56 -2.13
C ALA A 164 12.50 23.36 -3.08
N ALA A 165 11.36 22.73 -3.35
CA ALA A 165 11.09 22.09 -4.63
C ALA A 165 10.27 23.06 -5.50
#